data_AF-A0A7Y2MN25-F1
#
_entry.id   AF-A0A7Y2MN25-F1
#
_cell.length_a   1.000
_cell.length_b   1.000
_cell.length_c   1.000
_cell.angle_alpha   90.00
_cell.angle_beta   90.00
_cell.angle_gamma   90.00
#
_symmetry.space_group_name_H-M   'P 1'
#
loop_
_entity.id
_entity.type
_entity.pdbx_description
1 polymer ?
#
loop_
_entity_poly.entity_id
_entity_poly.type
_entity_poly.pdbx_seq_one_letter_code
_entity_poly.pdbx_strand_id
1 'polypeptide(L)'
;MKKTLLYFLTLVFLFNGCSSDNDNNSSCPQTLNVEIISIENTVCGSSTGSFEVLISSDEYTPEYSIGSVIFQEDGLFTGLTAGTYQLVVKLAEDCQFSNNITIENTDSFQVTTNIQDEDCSNPGSGGIEILTTGTTGVVTYSMNGQTPNTTGVFENLEAGNYQIAVSDESGCEIVTSVMIEQFVNPQLVYDIIGRNCAVSACHGGPQEPNMSKTSEIEALKDRIYERASNRSMPPPESGTMLTDEQIALIECWANQ
;
A
#
# COMPACT_ATOMS: atom_id res chain seq x y z
N MET A 1 9.45 -1.32 -28.20
CA MET A 1 10.42 -0.21 -28.31
C MET A 1 9.66 1.10 -28.44
N LYS A 2 9.10 1.61 -27.33
CA LYS A 2 8.59 2.99 -27.29
C LYS A 2 9.81 3.90 -27.32
N LYS A 3 9.96 4.68 -28.39
CA LYS A 3 10.93 5.77 -28.44
C LYS A 3 10.52 6.77 -27.37
N THR A 4 11.26 6.83 -26.27
CA THR A 4 11.20 7.95 -25.33
C THR A 4 11.55 9.20 -26.14
N LEU A 5 10.53 10.00 -26.47
CA LEU A 5 10.73 11.31 -27.06
C LEU A 5 11.40 12.15 -25.98
N LEU A 6 12.72 12.28 -26.08
CA LEU A 6 13.50 13.25 -25.32
C LEU A 6 13.06 14.64 -25.80
N TYR A 7 12.05 15.21 -25.14
CA TYR A 7 11.63 16.58 -25.38
C TYR A 7 12.72 17.50 -24.83
N PHE A 8 13.61 17.97 -25.70
CA PHE A 8 14.47 19.13 -25.43
C PHE A 8 13.57 20.37 -25.38
N LEU A 9 12.86 20.55 -24.26
CA LEU A 9 12.22 21.82 -23.94
C LEU A 9 13.29 22.64 -23.20
N THR A 10 14.01 23.49 -23.92
CA THR A 10 14.97 24.42 -23.31
C THR A 10 14.21 25.44 -22.47
N LEU A 11 13.99 25.09 -21.20
CA LEU A 11 13.32 25.94 -20.23
C LEU A 11 14.39 26.82 -19.58
N VAL A 12 14.45 28.08 -20.00
CA VAL A 12 15.38 29.06 -19.44
C VAL A 12 14.71 29.74 -18.25
N PHE A 13 15.24 29.52 -17.05
CA PHE A 13 14.80 30.24 -15.86
C PHE A 13 15.73 31.43 -15.57
N LEU A 14 15.13 32.54 -15.14
CA LEU A 14 15.85 33.71 -14.63
C LEU A 14 15.97 33.57 -13.11
N PHE A 15 17.19 33.42 -12.60
CA PHE A 15 17.45 33.40 -11.17
C PHE A 15 17.75 34.82 -10.69
N ASN A 16 16.97 35.30 -9.72
CA ASN A 16 17.28 36.53 -9.00
C ASN A 16 18.30 36.18 -7.90
N GLY A 17 19.51 36.73 -7.99
CA GLY A 17 20.53 36.58 -6.96
C GLY A 17 20.24 37.48 -5.75
N CYS A 18 20.73 37.10 -4.58
CA CYS A 18 20.90 38.03 -3.46
C CYS A 18 22.36 38.52 -3.48
N SER A 19 22.63 39.72 -4.00
CA SER A 19 23.92 40.36 -3.73
C SER A 19 23.81 41.14 -2.43
N SER A 20 24.40 40.63 -1.35
CA SER A 20 24.67 41.46 -0.18
C SER A 20 25.96 42.23 -0.41
N ASP A 21 25.94 43.32 -1.19
CA ASP A 21 26.76 44.49 -0.87
C ASP A 21 26.45 45.74 -1.69
N ASN A 22 26.59 46.88 -1.01
CA ASN A 22 26.21 48.22 -1.42
C ASN A 22 27.38 48.94 -2.13
N ASP A 23 28.17 48.21 -2.92
CA ASP A 23 29.34 48.74 -3.63
C ASP A 23 29.17 48.60 -5.15
N ASN A 24 29.43 49.69 -5.89
CA ASN A 24 29.26 49.83 -7.34
C ASN A 24 30.26 48.99 -8.18
N ASN A 25 30.80 47.90 -7.63
CA ASN A 25 31.70 46.97 -8.30
C ASN A 25 31.45 45.53 -7.81
N SER A 26 30.19 45.10 -7.86
CA SER A 26 29.83 43.72 -7.59
C SER A 26 30.28 42.83 -8.75
N SER A 27 31.21 41.91 -8.48
CA SER A 27 31.68 40.88 -9.41
C SER A 27 30.68 39.72 -9.58
N CYS A 28 29.41 39.93 -9.22
CA CYS A 28 28.36 38.92 -9.33
C CYS A 28 27.29 39.42 -10.31
N PRO A 29 26.91 38.63 -11.33
CA PRO A 29 25.83 39.02 -12.24
C PRO A 29 24.53 39.23 -11.46
N GLN A 30 23.73 40.23 -11.81
CA GLN A 30 22.46 40.48 -11.10
C GLN A 30 21.40 39.40 -11.43
N THR A 31 21.53 38.78 -12.60
CA THR A 31 20.68 37.69 -13.06
C THR A 31 21.56 36.59 -13.63
N LEU A 32 21.23 35.35 -13.33
CA LEU A 32 21.87 34.19 -13.95
C LEU A 32 20.85 33.48 -14.85
N ASN A 33 21.29 33.07 -16.03
CA ASN A 33 20.55 32.15 -16.89
C ASN A 33 21.11 30.75 -16.66
N VAL A 34 20.30 29.87 -16.10
CA VAL A 34 20.59 28.42 -16.06
C VAL A 34 19.69 27.77 -17.10
N GLU A 35 20.34 27.04 -18.00
CA GLU A 35 19.68 26.20 -18.97
C GLU A 35 19.52 24.81 -18.37
N ILE A 36 18.28 24.31 -18.34
CA ILE A 36 18.03 22.90 -18.02
C ILE A 36 18.19 22.12 -19.32
N ILE A 37 19.22 21.26 -19.37
CA ILE A 37 19.54 20.43 -20.52
C ILE A 37 18.63 19.22 -20.57
N SER A 38 18.41 18.57 -19.43
CA SER A 38 17.54 17.41 -19.33
C SER A 38 16.92 17.29 -17.94
N ILE A 39 15.72 16.70 -17.88
CA ILE A 39 15.09 16.22 -16.66
C ILE A 39 14.53 14.83 -16.96
N GLU A 40 14.89 13.87 -16.13
CA GLU A 40 14.28 12.55 -16.11
C GLU A 40 13.54 12.36 -14.79
N ASN A 41 12.22 12.20 -14.89
CA ASN A 41 11.37 11.90 -13.75
C ASN A 41 11.62 10.49 -13.22
N THR A 42 11.28 10.24 -11.96
CA THR A 42 11.31 8.88 -11.42
C THR A 42 10.12 8.10 -11.92
N VAL A 43 10.28 6.79 -12.09
CA VAL A 43 9.15 5.89 -12.27
C VAL A 43 8.89 5.16 -10.97
N CYS A 44 7.65 5.17 -10.50
CA CYS A 44 7.19 4.38 -9.36
C CYS A 44 7.99 4.56 -8.06
N GLY A 45 8.36 5.81 -7.76
CA GLY A 45 9.05 6.17 -6.53
C GLY A 45 10.48 5.64 -6.45
N SER A 46 11.03 5.12 -7.55
CA SER A 46 12.43 4.74 -7.65
C SER A 46 13.35 5.95 -7.50
N SER A 47 14.63 5.71 -7.21
CA SER A 47 15.67 6.74 -7.15
C SER A 47 16.40 6.88 -8.50
N THR A 48 15.69 6.80 -9.63
CA THR A 48 16.30 6.88 -10.97
C THR A 48 16.25 8.27 -11.57
N GLY A 49 15.64 9.23 -10.88
CA GLY A 49 15.48 10.59 -11.38
C GLY A 49 16.82 11.26 -11.60
N SER A 50 16.86 12.14 -12.59
CA SER A 50 18.05 12.90 -12.93
C SER A 50 17.68 14.26 -13.48
N PHE A 51 18.60 15.21 -13.38
CA PHE A 51 18.55 16.42 -14.20
C PHE A 51 19.96 16.90 -14.49
N GLU A 52 20.10 17.60 -15.60
CA GLU A 52 21.35 18.23 -16.02
C GLU A 52 21.08 19.72 -16.27
N VAL A 53 21.93 20.55 -15.67
CA VAL A 53 21.93 21.99 -15.89
C VAL A 53 23.24 22.46 -16.48
N LEU A 54 23.15 23.51 -17.30
CA LEU A 54 24.31 24.18 -17.85
C LEU A 54 24.20 25.69 -17.66
N ILE A 55 25.32 26.30 -17.31
CA ILE A 55 25.50 27.74 -17.32
C ILE A 55 26.57 28.05 -18.35
N SER A 56 26.22 28.89 -19.33
CA SER A 56 27.21 29.45 -20.24
C SER A 56 27.76 30.74 -19.64
N SER A 57 29.01 30.68 -19.17
CA SER A 57 29.77 31.86 -18.75
C SER A 57 31.21 31.73 -19.26
N ASP A 58 31.74 32.85 -19.77
CA ASP A 58 33.12 33.04 -20.18
C ASP A 58 34.02 33.59 -19.06
N GLU A 59 33.41 34.06 -17.96
CA GLU A 59 34.09 34.68 -16.82
C GLU A 59 34.22 33.75 -15.60
N TYR A 60 33.29 32.80 -15.42
CA TYR A 60 33.20 31.98 -14.21
C TYR A 60 33.24 30.48 -14.53
N THR A 61 33.77 29.70 -13.59
CA THR A 61 33.61 28.24 -13.55
C THR A 61 32.52 27.91 -12.52
N PRO A 62 31.26 27.66 -12.95
CA PRO A 62 30.15 27.45 -12.03
C PRO A 62 30.34 26.15 -11.25
N GLU A 63 30.00 26.19 -9.95
CA GLU A 63 29.85 25.00 -9.13
C GLU A 63 28.38 24.84 -8.71
N TYR A 64 27.90 23.61 -8.64
CA TYR A 64 26.49 23.25 -8.43
C TYR A 64 26.31 22.45 -7.14
N SER A 65 25.18 22.62 -6.45
CA SER A 65 24.74 21.73 -5.38
C SER A 65 23.22 21.59 -5.34
N ILE A 66 22.72 20.52 -4.70
CA ILE A 66 21.28 20.32 -4.46
C ILE A 66 20.98 20.27 -2.96
N GLY A 67 20.68 21.43 -2.36
CA GLY A 67 20.31 21.54 -0.94
C GLY A 67 21.43 21.15 0.04
N SER A 68 22.68 21.05 -0.42
CA SER A 68 23.86 20.72 0.38
C SER A 68 24.91 21.81 0.27
N VAL A 69 25.83 21.86 1.23
CA VAL A 69 27.01 22.77 1.24
C VAL A 69 28.19 22.23 0.41
N ILE A 70 28.06 21.02 -0.13
CA ILE A 70 29.06 20.40 -1.00
C ILE A 70 28.73 20.75 -2.46
N PHE A 71 29.70 21.34 -3.15
CA PHE A 71 29.58 21.76 -4.54
C PHE A 71 30.35 20.82 -5.47
N GLN A 72 29.89 20.71 -6.72
CA GLN A 72 30.53 19.95 -7.80
C GLN A 72 30.62 20.80 -9.07
N GLU A 73 31.60 20.53 -9.93
CA GLU A 73 31.79 21.26 -11.20
C GLU A 73 30.84 20.77 -12.32
N ASP A 74 30.32 19.54 -12.19
CA ASP A 74 29.36 18.97 -13.13
C ASP A 74 27.92 19.37 -12.76
N GLY A 75 27.13 19.81 -13.73
CA GLY A 75 25.72 20.15 -13.54
C GLY A 75 24.77 18.94 -13.55
N LEU A 76 25.30 17.73 -13.68
CA LEU A 76 24.54 16.48 -13.70
C LEU A 76 24.29 15.94 -12.28
N PHE A 77 23.01 15.77 -11.94
CA PHE A 77 22.57 15.09 -10.73
C PHE A 77 21.77 13.84 -11.10
N THR A 78 22.14 12.70 -10.53
CA THR A 78 21.50 11.40 -10.79
C THR A 78 21.16 10.70 -9.47
N GLY A 79 20.33 9.65 -9.53
CA GLY A 79 19.98 8.90 -8.33
C GLY A 79 18.90 9.56 -7.47
N LEU A 80 18.14 10.50 -8.04
CA LEU A 80 17.18 11.32 -7.31
C LEU A 80 15.84 10.59 -7.16
N THR A 81 15.21 10.70 -5.99
CA THR A 81 13.80 10.33 -5.80
C THR A 81 12.89 11.48 -6.25
N ALA A 82 11.61 11.23 -6.46
CA ALA A 82 10.64 12.30 -6.71
C ALA A 82 10.62 13.30 -5.56
N GLY A 83 10.58 14.59 -5.90
CA GLY A 83 10.67 15.68 -4.93
C GLY A 83 11.16 16.98 -5.56
N THR A 84 11.22 18.02 -4.74
CA THR A 84 11.75 19.33 -5.13
C THR A 84 13.14 19.52 -4.54
N TYR A 85 14.12 19.73 -5.41
CA TYR A 85 15.51 19.96 -5.08
C TYR A 85 15.84 21.44 -5.23
N GLN A 86 16.42 22.03 -4.19
CA GLN A 86 16.96 23.38 -4.28
C GLN A 86 18.35 23.32 -4.95
N LEU A 87 18.40 23.58 -6.25
CA LEU A 87 19.64 23.82 -6.97
C LEU A 87 20.26 25.11 -6.47
N VAL A 88 21.51 25.05 -6.00
CA VAL A 88 22.36 26.20 -5.72
C VAL A 88 23.49 26.22 -6.72
N VAL A 89 23.69 27.38 -7.33
CA VAL A 89 24.81 27.65 -8.23
C VAL A 89 25.70 28.68 -7.58
N LYS A 90 26.99 28.39 -7.50
CA LYS A 90 28.03 29.30 -7.02
C LYS A 90 28.97 29.68 -8.16
N LEU A 91 29.12 30.98 -8.41
CA LEU A 91 30.09 31.50 -9.40
C LEU A 91 31.36 32.03 -8.71
N ALA A 92 31.25 32.45 -7.45
CA ALA A 92 32.33 32.88 -6.56
C ALA A 92 31.85 32.75 -5.10
N GLU A 93 32.75 32.90 -4.12
CA GLU A 93 32.45 32.68 -2.69
C GLU A 93 31.19 33.44 -2.22
N ASP A 94 31.08 34.72 -2.59
CA ASP A 94 29.96 35.60 -2.24
C ASP A 94 28.88 35.72 -3.34
N CYS A 95 28.90 34.84 -4.35
CA CYS A 95 28.02 34.91 -5.51
C CYS A 95 27.29 33.58 -5.72
N GLN A 96 26.09 33.48 -5.12
CA GLN A 96 25.25 32.29 -5.19
C GLN A 96 23.83 32.60 -5.66
N PHE A 97 23.28 31.69 -6.46
CA PHE A 97 21.91 31.72 -6.95
C PHE A 97 21.22 30.42 -6.56
N SER A 98 19.94 30.48 -6.23
CA SER A 98 19.18 29.29 -5.85
C SER A 98 17.87 29.19 -6.61
N ASN A 99 17.44 27.96 -6.88
CA ASN A 99 16.10 27.68 -7.38
C ASN A 99 15.67 26.26 -7.14
N ASN A 100 14.42 25.99 -7.46
CA ASN A 100 13.80 24.71 -7.24
C ASN A 100 13.64 23.99 -8.58
N ILE A 101 14.21 22.78 -8.67
CA ILE A 101 13.96 21.82 -9.74
C ILE A 101 13.10 20.71 -9.14
N THR A 102 12.01 20.36 -9.81
CA THR A 102 11.12 19.28 -9.37
C THR A 102 11.34 18.06 -10.25
N ILE A 103 11.63 16.93 -9.60
CA ILE A 103 11.59 15.60 -10.20
C ILE A 103 10.22 15.02 -9.85
N GLU A 104 9.40 14.73 -10.86
CA GLU A 104 8.09 14.13 -10.66
C GLU A 104 8.18 12.61 -10.54
N ASN A 105 7.13 12.01 -9.98
CA ASN A 105 6.93 10.56 -10.02
C ASN A 105 5.96 10.21 -11.14
N THR A 106 6.49 9.77 -12.27
CA THR A 106 5.69 9.28 -13.40
C THR A 106 5.22 7.85 -13.16
N ASP A 107 4.02 7.51 -13.67
CA ASP A 107 3.38 6.18 -13.58
C ASP A 107 3.11 5.67 -12.15
N SER A 108 2.84 6.56 -11.19
CA SER A 108 2.31 6.11 -9.89
C SER A 108 0.84 5.70 -10.03
N PHE A 109 0.52 4.42 -9.84
CA PHE A 109 -0.86 3.96 -9.69
C PHE A 109 -1.23 3.72 -8.23
N GLN A 110 -2.54 3.78 -7.95
CA GLN A 110 -3.11 3.48 -6.66
C GLN A 110 -3.71 2.08 -6.69
N VAL A 111 -3.47 1.32 -5.61
CA VAL A 111 -4.02 -0.03 -5.42
C VAL A 111 -5.03 0.01 -4.27
N THR A 112 -6.22 -0.51 -4.53
CA THR A 112 -7.25 -0.72 -3.52
C THR A 112 -7.71 -2.17 -3.56
N THR A 113 -8.08 -2.72 -2.40
CA THR A 113 -8.47 -4.13 -2.28
C THR A 113 -9.86 -4.23 -1.64
N ASN A 114 -10.74 -5.02 -2.26
CA ASN A 114 -11.97 -5.48 -1.65
C ASN A 114 -11.74 -6.92 -1.18
N ILE A 115 -12.03 -7.18 0.09
CA ILE A 115 -11.79 -8.47 0.73
C ILE A 115 -13.14 -9.08 1.09
N GLN A 116 -13.32 -10.34 0.72
CA GLN A 116 -14.38 -11.19 1.23
C GLN A 116 -13.74 -12.19 2.20
N ASP A 117 -14.16 -12.10 3.46
CA ASP A 117 -13.76 -13.04 4.50
C ASP A 117 -14.28 -14.45 4.21
N GLU A 118 -13.56 -15.44 4.72
CA GLU A 118 -13.93 -16.85 4.59
C GLU A 118 -15.10 -17.17 5.51
N ASP A 119 -16.23 -17.61 4.97
CA ASP A 119 -17.35 -18.15 5.77
C ASP A 119 -16.95 -19.50 6.38
N CYS A 120 -17.04 -19.61 7.70
CA CYS A 120 -16.75 -20.85 8.42
C CYS A 120 -17.63 -22.04 8.04
N SER A 121 -18.81 -21.79 7.45
CA SER A 121 -19.68 -22.84 6.89
C SER A 121 -19.17 -23.36 5.55
N ASN A 122 -18.31 -22.59 4.87
CA ASN A 122 -17.83 -22.88 3.53
C ASN A 122 -16.33 -22.55 3.43
N PRO A 123 -15.45 -23.45 3.91
CA PRO A 123 -14.01 -23.26 3.83
C PRO A 123 -13.54 -22.95 2.40
N GLY A 124 -12.63 -21.99 2.27
CA GLY A 124 -12.17 -21.46 1.00
C GLY A 124 -13.13 -20.44 0.37
N SER A 125 -14.25 -20.07 0.99
CA SER A 125 -15.17 -19.09 0.38
C SER A 125 -14.66 -17.64 0.34
N GLY A 126 -13.47 -17.38 0.91
CA GLY A 126 -12.85 -16.06 0.88
C GLY A 126 -12.43 -15.66 -0.54
N GLY A 127 -12.24 -14.36 -0.72
CA GLY A 127 -11.88 -13.78 -2.00
C GLY A 127 -11.23 -12.41 -1.86
N ILE A 128 -10.41 -12.05 -2.84
CA ILE A 128 -9.76 -10.74 -2.93
C ILE A 128 -9.97 -10.21 -4.35
N GLU A 129 -10.52 -9.01 -4.44
CA GLU A 129 -10.55 -8.22 -5.67
C GLU A 129 -9.63 -7.01 -5.52
N ILE A 130 -8.72 -6.84 -6.48
CA ILE A 130 -7.72 -5.78 -6.51
C ILE A 130 -8.08 -4.83 -7.65
N LEU A 131 -8.19 -3.56 -7.31
CA LEU A 131 -8.52 -2.49 -8.24
C LEU A 131 -7.33 -1.53 -8.33
N THR A 132 -6.95 -1.20 -9.57
CA THR A 132 -5.86 -0.26 -9.85
C THR A 132 -6.39 0.97 -10.57
N THR A 133 -5.96 2.15 -10.17
CA THR A 133 -6.26 3.42 -10.86
C THR A 133 -5.00 4.24 -11.10
N GLY A 134 -4.98 5.07 -12.14
CA GLY A 134 -3.84 5.96 -12.43
C GLY A 134 -2.76 5.38 -13.36
N THR A 135 -2.91 4.14 -13.84
CA THR A 135 -2.08 3.58 -14.93
C THR A 135 -2.90 3.41 -16.21
N THR A 136 -2.22 3.44 -17.36
CA THR A 136 -2.81 3.29 -18.70
C THR A 136 -2.33 2.02 -19.42
N GLY A 137 -1.38 1.29 -18.84
CA GLY A 137 -0.86 0.03 -19.37
C GLY A 137 -1.63 -1.19 -18.87
N VAL A 138 -1.30 -2.37 -19.41
CA VAL A 138 -1.78 -3.64 -18.83
C VAL A 138 -1.18 -3.81 -17.44
N VAL A 139 -2.04 -4.17 -16.48
CA VAL A 139 -1.66 -4.46 -15.10
C VAL A 139 -1.74 -5.96 -14.89
N THR A 140 -0.68 -6.52 -14.30
CA THR A 140 -0.62 -7.89 -13.83
C THR A 140 -0.72 -7.89 -12.31
N TYR A 141 -1.66 -8.66 -11.79
CA TYR A 141 -1.88 -8.89 -10.38
C TYR A 141 -1.33 -10.26 -10.03
N SER A 142 -0.50 -10.32 -9.00
CA SER A 142 0.02 -11.56 -8.46
C SER A 142 -0.24 -11.61 -6.97
N MET A 143 -0.42 -12.83 -6.48
CA MET A 143 -0.66 -13.10 -5.08
C MET A 143 0.05 -14.41 -4.73
N ASN A 144 0.62 -14.47 -3.52
CA ASN A 144 1.42 -15.61 -3.06
C ASN A 144 0.77 -16.97 -3.38
N GLY A 145 1.50 -17.85 -4.05
CA GLY A 145 1.05 -19.21 -4.33
C GLY A 145 -0.08 -19.32 -5.37
N GLN A 146 -0.56 -18.21 -5.93
CA GLN A 146 -1.58 -18.17 -6.98
C GLN A 146 -0.98 -17.85 -8.34
N THR A 147 -1.67 -18.26 -9.40
CA THR A 147 -1.30 -17.86 -10.76
C THR A 147 -1.63 -16.38 -10.97
N PRO A 148 -0.67 -15.55 -11.43
CA PRO A 148 -0.95 -14.16 -11.74
C PRO A 148 -2.04 -14.00 -12.81
N ASN A 149 -2.81 -12.92 -12.73
CA ASN A 149 -3.88 -12.62 -13.68
C ASN A 149 -3.97 -11.12 -13.97
N THR A 150 -4.82 -10.73 -14.92
CA THR A 150 -5.04 -9.32 -15.29
C THR A 150 -6.42 -8.79 -14.87
N THR A 151 -7.23 -9.61 -14.19
CA THR A 151 -8.57 -9.22 -13.72
C THR A 151 -8.52 -8.63 -12.31
N GLY A 152 -7.49 -8.93 -11.53
CA GLY A 152 -7.37 -8.55 -10.13
C GLY A 152 -8.21 -9.40 -9.18
N VAL A 153 -8.87 -10.45 -9.69
CA VAL A 153 -9.80 -11.28 -8.90
C VAL A 153 -9.13 -12.60 -8.53
N PHE A 154 -9.13 -12.91 -7.24
CA PHE A 154 -8.71 -14.18 -6.66
C PHE A 154 -9.83 -14.73 -5.77
N GLU A 155 -10.27 -15.95 -6.07
CA GLU A 155 -11.36 -16.65 -5.38
C GLU A 155 -10.86 -17.95 -4.78
N ASN A 156 -11.70 -18.60 -3.97
CA ASN A 156 -11.40 -19.89 -3.34
C ASN A 156 -10.25 -19.81 -2.33
N LEU A 157 -10.25 -18.76 -1.51
CA LEU A 157 -9.19 -18.44 -0.55
C LEU A 157 -9.62 -18.78 0.87
N GLU A 158 -8.73 -19.43 1.62
CA GLU A 158 -8.88 -19.68 3.05
C GLU A 158 -8.51 -18.42 3.86
N ALA A 159 -8.91 -18.34 5.12
CA ALA A 159 -8.45 -17.27 6.00
C ALA A 159 -6.92 -17.28 6.17
N GLY A 160 -6.30 -16.11 6.10
CA GLY A 160 -4.86 -15.99 6.16
C GLY A 160 -4.33 -14.66 5.61
N ASN A 161 -3.00 -14.53 5.67
CA ASN A 161 -2.28 -13.37 5.15
C ASN A 161 -1.85 -13.59 3.70
N TYR A 162 -2.23 -12.66 2.83
CA TYR A 162 -1.91 -12.66 1.41
C TYR A 162 -1.04 -11.45 1.08
N GLN A 163 0.15 -11.68 0.54
CA GLN A 163 0.92 -10.63 -0.10
C GLN A 163 0.51 -10.56 -1.57
N ILE A 164 0.23 -9.34 -2.00
CA ILE A 164 -0.24 -8.98 -3.33
C ILE A 164 0.85 -8.12 -3.94
N ALA A 165 1.26 -8.45 -5.16
CA ALA A 165 2.11 -7.61 -5.97
C ALA A 165 1.38 -7.23 -7.26
N VAL A 166 1.26 -5.93 -7.48
CA VAL A 166 0.63 -5.33 -8.66
C VAL A 166 1.73 -4.72 -9.49
N SER A 167 1.86 -5.17 -10.74
CA SER A 167 2.88 -4.69 -11.66
C SER A 167 2.26 -4.19 -12.96
N ASP A 168 2.77 -3.10 -13.53
CA ASP A 168 2.32 -2.62 -14.84
C ASP A 168 3.38 -2.80 -15.94
N GLU A 169 3.00 -2.50 -17.19
CA GLU A 169 3.90 -2.59 -18.35
C GLU A 169 5.12 -1.65 -18.28
N SER A 170 5.10 -0.62 -17.43
CA SER A 170 6.23 0.31 -17.26
C SER A 170 7.33 -0.28 -16.37
N GLY A 171 7.07 -1.42 -15.71
CA GLY A 171 7.97 -2.05 -14.75
C GLY A 171 7.76 -1.55 -13.32
N CYS A 172 6.69 -0.79 -13.09
CA CYS A 172 6.26 -0.40 -11.76
C CYS A 172 5.76 -1.60 -10.96
N GLU A 173 6.10 -1.70 -9.68
CA GLU A 173 5.57 -2.74 -8.80
C GLU A 173 5.17 -2.14 -7.44
N ILE A 174 3.94 -2.43 -7.01
CA ILE A 174 3.44 -2.12 -5.67
C ILE A 174 3.14 -3.42 -4.95
N VAL A 175 3.75 -3.60 -3.78
CA VAL A 175 3.51 -4.75 -2.91
C VAL A 175 2.69 -4.31 -1.69
N THR A 176 1.59 -5.01 -1.44
CA THR A 176 0.76 -4.81 -0.25
C THR A 176 0.46 -6.14 0.42
N SER A 177 0.03 -6.11 1.68
CA SER A 177 -0.41 -7.29 2.40
C SER A 177 -1.83 -7.09 2.89
N VAL A 178 -2.66 -8.10 2.71
CA VAL A 178 -4.05 -8.14 3.16
C VAL A 178 -4.29 -9.40 3.98
N MET A 179 -5.31 -9.36 4.82
CA MET A 179 -5.72 -10.49 5.66
C MET A 179 -7.16 -10.84 5.32
N ILE A 180 -7.40 -12.10 5.00
CA ILE A 180 -8.75 -12.68 4.97
C ILE A 180 -9.00 -13.21 6.38
N GLU A 181 -10.06 -12.73 7.02
CA GLU A 181 -10.51 -13.25 8.31
C GLU A 181 -11.50 -14.41 8.12
N GLN A 182 -11.73 -15.14 9.21
CA GLN A 182 -12.87 -16.06 9.26
C GLN A 182 -14.10 -15.30 9.72
N PHE A 183 -15.19 -15.46 8.98
CA PHE A 183 -16.47 -14.88 9.28
C PHE A 183 -17.49 -15.97 9.63
N VAL A 184 -18.31 -15.68 10.64
CA VAL A 184 -19.48 -16.49 10.96
C VAL A 184 -20.59 -15.59 11.47
N ASN A 185 -21.82 -15.83 11.03
CA ASN A 185 -22.98 -15.11 11.53
C ASN A 185 -23.34 -15.61 12.96
N PRO A 186 -23.16 -14.79 14.02
CA PRO A 186 -23.40 -15.25 15.39
C PRO A 186 -24.86 -15.64 15.64
N GLN A 187 -25.82 -14.98 14.98
CA GLN A 187 -27.25 -15.29 15.16
C GLN A 187 -27.58 -16.70 14.67
N LEU A 188 -26.99 -17.13 13.56
CA LEU A 188 -27.14 -18.49 13.07
C LEU A 188 -26.62 -19.50 14.10
N VAL A 189 -25.47 -19.21 14.71
CA VAL A 189 -24.87 -20.04 15.76
C VAL A 189 -25.73 -20.09 17.01
N TYR A 190 -26.27 -18.96 17.45
CA TYR A 190 -27.19 -18.88 18.59
C TYR A 190 -28.46 -19.70 18.36
N ASP A 191 -29.03 -19.66 17.15
CA ASP A 191 -30.20 -20.45 16.80
C ASP A 191 -29.91 -21.96 16.75
N ILE A 192 -28.69 -22.36 16.35
CA ILE A 192 -28.25 -23.77 16.39
C ILE A 192 -28.08 -24.21 17.84
N ILE A 193 -27.36 -23.44 18.67
CA ILE A 193 -27.08 -23.76 20.07
C ILE A 193 -28.39 -23.82 20.89
N GLY A 194 -29.27 -22.83 20.72
CA GLY A 194 -30.53 -22.74 21.44
C GLY A 194 -31.52 -23.86 21.11
N ARG A 195 -31.56 -24.34 19.86
CA ARG A 195 -32.42 -25.46 19.46
C ARG A 195 -31.90 -26.83 19.88
N ASN A 196 -30.58 -27.00 19.94
CA ASN A 196 -29.95 -28.31 20.13
C ASN A 196 -29.34 -28.52 21.52
N CYS A 197 -29.39 -27.52 22.39
CA CYS A 197 -28.90 -27.60 23.77
C CYS A 197 -27.42 -28.02 23.86
N ALA A 198 -26.57 -27.36 23.05
CA ALA A 198 -25.21 -27.82 22.74
C ALA A 198 -24.29 -28.09 23.95
N VAL A 199 -24.52 -27.42 25.08
CA VAL A 199 -23.65 -27.44 26.27
C VAL A 199 -24.14 -28.36 27.39
N SER A 200 -25.46 -28.38 27.60
CA SER A 200 -26.21 -29.19 28.55
C SER A 200 -27.69 -28.98 28.22
N ALA A 201 -28.55 -29.95 28.52
CA ALA A 201 -29.98 -29.97 28.18
C ALA A 201 -30.65 -28.58 28.30
N CYS A 202 -31.58 -28.28 27.38
CA CYS A 202 -32.32 -27.02 27.37
C CYS A 202 -33.25 -27.01 28.59
N HIS A 203 -32.73 -26.58 29.74
CA HIS A 203 -33.53 -26.42 30.95
C HIS A 203 -34.37 -25.15 30.78
N GLY A 204 -35.54 -25.29 30.17
CA GLY A 204 -36.55 -24.23 30.16
C GLY A 204 -37.02 -23.96 31.59
N GLY A 205 -36.56 -22.88 32.22
CA GLY A 205 -36.93 -22.51 33.58
C GLY A 205 -35.88 -21.66 34.30
N PRO A 206 -35.97 -21.50 35.65
CA PRO A 206 -35.02 -20.74 36.46
C PRO A 206 -33.68 -21.47 36.71
N GLN A 207 -33.43 -22.58 36.03
CA GLN A 207 -32.19 -23.35 36.17
C GLN A 207 -31.19 -22.94 35.10
N GLU A 208 -29.95 -22.70 35.50
CA GLU A 208 -28.85 -22.35 34.61
C GLU A 208 -28.24 -23.59 33.93
N PRO A 209 -27.79 -23.49 32.67
CA PRO A 209 -27.82 -22.30 31.82
C PRO A 209 -29.01 -22.27 30.84
N ASN A 210 -29.56 -21.08 30.57
CA ASN A 210 -30.65 -20.83 29.64
C ASN A 210 -30.13 -20.47 28.23
N MET A 211 -30.08 -21.48 27.37
CA MET A 211 -29.61 -21.37 25.98
C MET A 211 -30.55 -20.59 25.04
N SER A 212 -31.64 -19.98 25.54
CA SER A 212 -32.43 -19.00 24.78
C SER A 212 -31.92 -17.56 24.92
N LYS A 213 -30.99 -17.30 25.85
CA LYS A 213 -30.36 -15.98 26.02
C LYS A 213 -28.95 -15.98 25.43
N THR A 214 -28.70 -15.10 24.46
CA THR A 214 -27.40 -14.95 23.80
C THR A 214 -26.28 -14.65 24.80
N SER A 215 -26.54 -13.82 25.83
CA SER A 215 -25.57 -13.51 26.88
C SER A 215 -25.12 -14.73 27.68
N GLU A 216 -25.99 -15.72 27.87
CA GLU A 216 -25.65 -16.97 28.58
C GLU A 216 -24.91 -17.95 27.66
N ILE A 217 -25.19 -17.91 26.35
CA ILE A 217 -24.40 -18.64 25.34
C ILE A 217 -22.98 -18.05 25.26
N GLU A 218 -22.85 -16.73 25.15
CA GLU A 218 -21.57 -16.02 25.12
C GLU A 218 -20.74 -16.27 26.39
N ALA A 219 -21.38 -16.29 27.57
CA ALA A 219 -20.71 -16.61 28.83
C ALA A 219 -20.14 -18.05 28.89
N LEU A 220 -20.61 -18.94 28.02
CA LEU A 220 -20.18 -20.34 27.94
C LEU A 220 -19.29 -20.62 26.73
N LYS A 221 -18.81 -19.59 26.03
CA LYS A 221 -18.04 -19.69 24.78
C LYS A 221 -16.90 -20.70 24.84
N ASP A 222 -16.05 -20.65 25.86
CA ASP A 222 -14.92 -21.59 26.01
C ASP A 222 -15.37 -23.05 26.16
N ARG A 223 -16.44 -23.28 26.95
CA ARG A 223 -17.01 -24.62 27.13
C ARG A 223 -17.70 -25.12 25.86
N ILE A 224 -18.30 -24.21 25.09
CA ILE A 224 -18.87 -24.50 23.78
C ILE A 224 -17.75 -24.89 22.82
N TYR A 225 -16.67 -24.11 22.75
CA TYR A 225 -15.50 -24.42 21.93
C TYR A 225 -14.94 -25.81 22.25
N GLU A 226 -14.61 -26.09 23.51
CA GLU A 226 -14.03 -27.38 23.94
C GLU A 226 -14.93 -28.57 23.55
N ARG A 227 -16.25 -28.42 23.72
CA ARG A 227 -17.19 -29.49 23.37
C ARG A 227 -17.32 -29.69 21.86
N ALA A 228 -17.27 -28.61 21.07
CA ALA A 228 -17.37 -28.64 19.62
C ALA A 228 -16.11 -29.29 19.02
N SER A 229 -14.92 -28.86 19.44
CA SER A 229 -13.63 -29.46 19.05
C SER A 229 -13.53 -30.94 19.42
N ASN A 230 -14.11 -31.34 20.57
CA ASN A 230 -14.19 -32.75 20.98
C ASN A 230 -15.33 -33.54 20.32
N ARG A 231 -16.11 -32.93 19.42
CA ARG A 231 -17.30 -33.52 18.77
C ARG A 231 -18.27 -34.17 19.76
N SER A 232 -18.42 -33.55 20.92
CA SER A 232 -19.25 -34.06 22.03
C SER A 232 -20.64 -33.39 22.07
N MET A 233 -21.02 -32.70 21.00
CA MET A 233 -22.27 -31.97 20.90
C MET A 233 -23.30 -32.66 19.99
N PRO A 234 -24.58 -32.65 20.37
CA PRO A 234 -25.11 -32.35 21.69
C PRO A 234 -24.89 -33.55 22.65
N PRO A 235 -25.17 -33.42 23.96
CA PRO A 235 -25.06 -34.55 24.88
C PRO A 235 -25.81 -35.79 24.35
N PRO A 236 -25.29 -37.02 24.53
CA PRO A 236 -25.91 -38.24 23.98
C PRO A 236 -27.39 -38.44 24.31
N GLU A 237 -27.87 -37.81 25.38
CA GLU A 237 -29.24 -37.86 25.87
C GLU A 237 -30.23 -36.98 25.09
N SER A 238 -29.79 -36.08 24.21
CA SER A 238 -30.66 -35.11 23.51
C SER A 238 -31.29 -35.61 22.20
N GLY A 239 -30.93 -36.79 21.71
CA GLY A 239 -31.65 -37.51 20.65
C GLY A 239 -31.47 -37.04 19.20
N THR A 240 -30.90 -35.86 18.94
CA THR A 240 -30.54 -35.38 17.59
C THR A 240 -29.11 -34.88 17.55
N MET A 241 -28.23 -35.54 16.80
CA MET A 241 -26.84 -35.11 16.61
C MET A 241 -26.76 -33.87 15.72
N LEU A 242 -25.87 -32.93 16.06
CA LEU A 242 -25.52 -31.83 15.16
C LEU A 242 -24.77 -32.39 13.95
N THR A 243 -24.94 -31.75 12.79
CA THR A 243 -24.13 -32.09 11.62
C THR A 243 -22.69 -31.62 11.81
N ASP A 244 -21.73 -32.21 11.09
CA ASP A 244 -20.34 -31.76 11.11
C ASP A 244 -20.21 -30.27 10.74
N GLU A 245 -21.03 -29.80 9.79
CA GLU A 245 -21.12 -28.38 9.40
C GLU A 245 -21.60 -27.48 10.54
N GLN A 246 -22.62 -27.91 11.29
CA GLN A 246 -23.11 -27.16 12.46
C GLN A 246 -22.08 -27.13 13.59
N ILE A 247 -21.34 -28.22 13.80
CA ILE A 247 -20.26 -28.28 14.79
C ILE A 247 -19.13 -27.33 14.38
N ALA A 248 -18.73 -27.34 13.10
CA ALA A 248 -17.69 -26.44 12.58
C ALA A 248 -18.09 -24.96 12.71
N LEU A 249 -19.35 -24.63 12.44
CA LEU A 249 -19.91 -23.29 12.65
C LEU A 249 -19.81 -22.82 14.11
N ILE A 250 -20.21 -23.68 15.04
CA ILE A 250 -20.13 -23.40 16.48
C ILE A 250 -18.68 -23.27 16.92
N GLU A 251 -17.80 -24.16 16.47
CA GLU A 251 -16.38 -24.17 16.80
C GLU A 251 -15.69 -22.90 16.32
N CYS A 252 -15.89 -22.52 15.06
CA CYS A 252 -15.35 -21.28 14.50
C CYS A 252 -15.83 -20.06 15.30
N TRP A 253 -17.14 -19.91 15.53
CA TRP A 253 -17.67 -18.79 16.32
C TRP A 253 -17.09 -18.75 17.73
N ALA A 254 -16.92 -19.91 18.35
CA ALA A 254 -16.39 -20.00 19.70
C ALA A 254 -14.88 -19.74 19.78
N ASN A 255 -14.16 -19.83 18.65
CA ASN A 255 -12.72 -19.59 18.54
C ASN A 255 -12.33 -18.14 18.15
N GLN A 256 -13.29 -17.33 17.69
CA GLN A 256 -13.10 -15.89 17.43
C GLN A 256 -12.97 -15.08 18.72
#